data_AF-A0A916H4I9-F1
#
_entry.id   AF-A0A916H4I9-F1
#
_cell.length_a   1.000
_cell.length_b   1.000
_cell.length_c   1.000
_cell.angle_alpha   90.00
_cell.angle_beta   90.00
_cell.angle_gamma   90.00
#
_symmetry.space_group_name_H-M   'P 1'
#
loop_
_entity.id
_entity.type
_entity.pdbx_description
1 polymer ?
#
loop_
_entity_poly.entity_id
_entity_poly.type
_entity_poly.pdbx_seq_one_letter_code
_entity_poly.pdbx_strand_id
1 'polypeptide(L)'
;MLPNLIDHPAVRIALAVVGVLLTLVALIATPHGIILGYAGIVERDVLLIFIGLMTVFGVIAIFGAWYRLLVPHVEMGKAQARRIRFCLYCGVISSLGLAGWAGYEAELSLLGVLGLFAIVSIALIKGTPIPSAL
;
A
#
# COMPACT_ATOMS: atom_id res chain seq x y z
N MET A 1 4.37 21.48 3.82
CA MET A 1 5.52 21.33 2.88
C MET A 1 5.43 20.04 2.07
N LEU A 2 5.19 18.87 2.67
CA LEU A 2 5.06 17.59 1.93
C LEU A 2 3.99 17.57 0.79
N PRO A 3 2.79 18.16 0.94
CA PRO A 3 1.77 18.12 -0.12
C PRO A 3 2.27 18.77 -1.42
N ASN A 4 2.84 19.98 -1.31
CA ASN A 4 3.41 20.71 -2.45
C ASN A 4 4.56 19.97 -3.13
N LEU A 5 5.33 19.17 -2.39
CA LEU A 5 6.42 18.37 -2.93
C LEU A 5 5.90 17.20 -3.78
N ILE A 6 4.87 16.50 -3.30
CA ILE A 6 4.28 15.36 -4.01
C ILE A 6 3.54 15.82 -5.27
N ASP A 7 2.99 17.03 -5.27
CA ASP A 7 2.31 17.58 -6.45
C ASP A 7 3.29 18.17 -7.49
N HIS A 8 4.59 18.25 -7.18
CA HIS A 8 5.61 18.65 -8.15
C HIS A 8 5.70 17.61 -9.28
N PRO A 9 5.69 18.02 -10.57
CA PRO A 9 5.60 17.10 -11.70
C PRO A 9 6.74 16.08 -11.74
N ALA A 10 7.98 16.51 -11.47
CA ALA A 10 9.13 15.60 -11.42
C ALA A 10 9.00 14.50 -10.35
N VAL A 11 8.43 14.84 -9.18
CA VAL A 11 8.23 13.90 -8.08
C VAL A 11 7.07 12.95 -8.41
N ARG A 12 5.97 13.45 -9.01
CA ARG A 12 4.87 12.60 -9.50
C ARG A 12 5.35 11.60 -10.53
N ILE A 13 6.18 12.02 -11.48
CA ILE A 13 6.74 11.14 -12.52
C ILE A 13 7.64 10.07 -11.87
N ALA A 14 8.54 10.45 -10.96
CA ALA A 14 9.40 9.49 -10.26
C ALA A 14 8.57 8.47 -9.46
N LEU A 15 7.57 8.94 -8.70
CA LEU A 15 6.65 8.08 -7.96
C LEU A 15 5.81 7.20 -8.89
N ALA A 16 5.41 7.68 -10.06
CA ALA A 16 4.65 6.92 -11.04
C ALA A 16 5.51 5.80 -11.66
N VAL A 17 6.77 6.08 -12.03
CA VAL A 17 7.68 5.07 -12.59
C VAL A 17 7.92 3.94 -11.59
N VAL A 18 8.24 4.29 -10.34
CA VAL A 18 8.36 3.31 -9.26
C VAL A 18 7.03 2.60 -9.05
N GLY A 19 5.92 3.35 -9.03
CA GLY A 19 4.56 2.82 -8.87
C GLY A 19 4.17 1.78 -9.92
N VAL A 20 4.55 1.94 -11.19
CA VAL A 20 4.28 0.95 -12.25
C VAL A 20 4.98 -0.36 -11.96
N LEU A 21 6.27 -0.31 -11.61
CA LEU A 21 7.05 -1.50 -11.27
C LEU A 21 6.42 -2.24 -10.08
N LEU A 22 6.04 -1.49 -9.03
CA LEU A 22 5.39 -2.04 -7.85
C LEU A 22 4.02 -2.66 -8.17
N THR A 23 3.28 -2.04 -9.08
CA THR A 23 1.97 -2.55 -9.54
C THR A 23 2.12 -3.84 -10.32
N LEU A 24 3.14 -3.96 -11.17
CA LEU A 24 3.45 -5.20 -11.90
C LEU A 24 3.80 -6.33 -10.95
N VAL A 25 4.66 -6.07 -9.97
CA VAL A 25 5.02 -7.06 -8.93
C VAL A 25 3.77 -7.50 -8.17
N ALA A 26 2.93 -6.54 -7.76
CA ALA A 26 1.69 -6.85 -7.05
C ALA A 26 0.70 -7.63 -7.91
N LEU A 27 0.55 -7.32 -9.19
CA LEU A 27 -0.32 -8.06 -10.11
C LEU A 27 0.10 -9.53 -10.24
N ILE A 28 1.41 -9.81 -10.26
CA ILE A 28 1.94 -11.18 -10.30
C ILE A 28 1.78 -11.87 -8.93
N ALA A 29 2.03 -11.15 -7.84
CA ALA A 29 1.95 -11.69 -6.48
C ALA A 29 0.50 -11.92 -6.00
N THR A 30 -0.46 -11.15 -6.51
CA THR A 30 -1.85 -11.18 -6.05
C THR A 30 -2.53 -12.54 -6.24
N PRO A 31 -2.47 -13.17 -7.43
CA PRO A 31 -3.00 -14.52 -7.62
C PRO A 31 -2.40 -15.51 -6.62
N HIS A 32 -1.09 -15.44 -6.37
CA HIS A 32 -0.40 -16.30 -5.40
C HIS A 32 -0.93 -16.08 -3.98
N GLY A 33 -1.06 -14.82 -3.54
CA GLY A 33 -1.63 -14.52 -2.23
C GLY A 33 -3.08 -14.97 -2.08
N ILE A 34 -3.90 -14.86 -3.13
CA ILE A 34 -5.28 -15.36 -3.12
C ILE A 34 -5.31 -16.89 -3.00
N ILE A 35 -4.45 -17.59 -3.75
CA ILE A 35 -4.33 -19.05 -3.68
C ILE A 35 -3.89 -19.48 -2.28
N LEU A 36 -2.88 -18.81 -1.69
CA LEU A 36 -2.43 -19.09 -0.32
C LEU A 36 -3.54 -18.84 0.70
N GLY A 37 -4.29 -17.74 0.56
CA GLY A 37 -5.43 -17.46 1.42
C GLY A 37 -6.51 -18.54 1.33
N TYR A 38 -6.82 -19.01 0.12
CA TYR A 38 -7.76 -20.11 -0.09
C TYR A 38 -7.25 -21.43 0.49
N ALA A 39 -5.99 -21.79 0.25
CA ALA A 39 -5.35 -22.96 0.83
C ALA A 39 -5.40 -22.93 2.36
N GLY A 40 -5.12 -21.78 2.97
CA GLY A 40 -5.25 -21.60 4.42
C GLY A 40 -6.66 -21.83 4.95
N ILE A 41 -7.71 -21.46 4.21
CA ILE A 41 -9.10 -21.76 4.59
C ILE A 41 -9.35 -23.28 4.55
N VAL A 42 -8.87 -23.96 3.51
CA VAL A 42 -9.05 -25.40 3.33
C VAL A 42 -8.30 -26.19 4.41
N GLU A 43 -7.07 -25.81 4.70
CA GLU A 43 -6.18 -26.47 5.67
C GLU A 43 -6.41 -26.01 7.12
N ARG A 44 -7.24 -24.98 7.32
CA ARG A 44 -7.46 -24.30 8.61
C ARG A 44 -6.17 -23.68 9.18
N ASP A 45 -5.26 -23.30 8.30
CA ASP A 45 -4.04 -22.60 8.66
C ASP A 45 -4.27 -21.08 8.69
N VAL A 46 -4.28 -20.53 9.89
CA VAL A 46 -4.51 -19.09 10.15
C VAL A 46 -3.41 -18.22 9.52
N LEU A 47 -2.18 -18.72 9.43
CA LEU A 47 -1.04 -17.97 8.90
C LEU A 47 -1.17 -17.77 7.39
N LEU A 48 -1.55 -18.82 6.66
CA LEU A 48 -1.80 -18.72 5.22
C LEU A 48 -3.00 -17.81 4.89
N ILE A 49 -4.07 -17.88 5.70
CA ILE A 49 -5.20 -16.95 5.60
C ILE A 49 -4.73 -15.51 5.80
N PHE A 50 -3.91 -15.26 6.81
CA PHE A 50 -3.37 -13.95 7.12
C PHE A 50 -2.52 -13.40 5.96
N ILE A 51 -1.60 -14.19 5.39
CA ILE A 51 -0.77 -13.80 4.24
C ILE A 51 -1.66 -13.42 3.04
N GLY A 52 -2.69 -14.23 2.75
CA GLY A 52 -3.63 -13.93 1.69
C GLY A 52 -4.36 -12.60 1.90
N LEU A 53 -4.83 -12.35 3.14
CA LEU A 53 -5.51 -11.11 3.50
C LEU A 53 -4.58 -9.89 3.42
N MET A 54 -3.33 -10.02 3.86
CA MET A 54 -2.32 -8.96 3.72
C MET A 54 -2.04 -8.65 2.25
N THR A 55 -2.05 -9.66 1.37
CA THR A 55 -1.87 -9.45 -0.08
C THR A 55 -3.02 -8.61 -0.66
N VAL A 56 -4.26 -8.92 -0.30
CA VAL A 56 -5.44 -8.13 -0.71
C VAL A 56 -5.34 -6.68 -0.23
N PHE A 57 -4.93 -6.46 1.02
CA PHE A 57 -4.70 -5.11 1.55
C PHE A 57 -3.59 -4.35 0.80
N GLY A 58 -2.55 -5.05 0.36
CA GLY A 58 -1.50 -4.48 -0.50
C GLY A 58 -2.06 -3.98 -1.84
N VAL A 59 -2.94 -4.74 -2.48
CA VAL A 59 -3.59 -4.32 -3.75
C VAL A 59 -4.46 -3.08 -3.54
N ILE A 60 -5.26 -3.06 -2.47
CA ILE A 60 -6.09 -1.90 -2.11
C ILE A 60 -5.23 -0.65 -1.90
N ALA A 61 -4.05 -0.81 -1.29
CA ALA A 61 -3.12 0.27 -1.07
C ALA A 61 -2.53 0.85 -2.36
N ILE A 62 -2.16 -0.02 -3.30
CA ILE A 62 -1.65 0.38 -4.62
C ILE A 62 -2.72 1.19 -5.36
N PHE A 63 -3.98 0.75 -5.32
CA PHE A 63 -5.09 1.52 -5.87
C PHE A 63 -5.21 2.91 -5.22
N GLY A 64 -5.12 2.99 -3.89
CA GLY A 64 -5.13 4.26 -3.16
C GLY A 64 -3.98 5.19 -3.53
N ALA A 65 -2.77 4.64 -3.72
CA ALA A 65 -1.58 5.38 -4.12
C ALA A 65 -1.73 5.98 -5.52
N TRP A 66 -2.18 5.17 -6.49
CA TRP A 66 -2.48 5.67 -7.84
C TRP A 66 -3.57 6.74 -7.82
N TYR A 67 -4.64 6.51 -7.06
CA TYR A 67 -5.73 7.47 -6.98
C TYR A 67 -5.26 8.81 -6.37
N ARG A 68 -4.36 8.79 -5.37
CA ARG A 68 -3.71 10.00 -4.84
C ARG A 68 -2.81 10.69 -5.86
N LEU A 69 -2.10 9.93 -6.69
CA LEU A 69 -1.20 10.49 -7.70
C LEU A 69 -1.95 11.09 -8.89
N LEU A 70 -3.15 10.60 -9.21
CA LEU A 70 -3.96 11.08 -10.32
C LEU A 70 -4.71 12.38 -10.00
N VAL A 71 -5.20 12.53 -8.76
CA VAL A 71 -6.01 13.69 -8.35
C VAL A 71 -5.15 14.73 -7.61
N PRO A 72 -5.03 15.97 -8.13
CA PRO A 72 -4.31 17.04 -7.46
C PRO A 72 -4.96 17.39 -6.11
N HIS A 73 -4.17 17.83 -5.13
CA HIS A 73 -4.71 18.18 -3.81
C HIS A 73 -5.79 19.28 -3.86
N VAL A 74 -5.70 20.20 -4.81
CA VAL A 74 -6.61 21.36 -4.97
C VAL A 74 -8.03 20.91 -5.33
N GLU A 75 -8.15 19.79 -6.04
CA GLU A 75 -9.42 19.25 -6.55
C GLU A 75 -9.99 18.15 -5.65
N MET A 76 -9.24 17.75 -4.61
CA MET A 76 -9.58 16.58 -3.81
C MET A 76 -10.64 16.88 -2.75
N GLY A 77 -11.85 16.37 -2.97
CA GLY A 77 -12.94 16.49 -2.00
C GLY A 77 -12.70 15.70 -0.71
N LYS A 78 -13.37 16.10 0.39
CA LYS A 78 -13.23 15.46 1.72
C LYS A 78 -13.49 13.95 1.71
N ALA A 79 -14.50 13.51 0.95
CA ALA A 79 -14.84 12.09 0.84
C ALA A 79 -13.75 11.29 0.10
N GLN A 80 -13.18 11.86 -0.97
CA GLN A 80 -12.09 11.24 -1.72
C GLN A 80 -10.82 11.13 -0.88
N ALA A 81 -10.45 12.21 -0.16
CA ALA A 81 -9.30 12.20 0.74
C ALA A 81 -9.41 11.13 1.83
N ARG A 82 -10.61 10.90 2.39
CA ARG A 82 -10.85 9.81 3.35
C ARG A 82 -10.66 8.42 2.72
N ARG A 83 -11.21 8.19 1.53
CA ARG A 83 -11.06 6.91 0.81
C ARG A 83 -9.60 6.61 0.50
N ILE A 84 -8.87 7.60 -0.03
CA ILE A 84 -7.43 7.49 -0.32
C ILE A 84 -6.65 7.12 0.93
N ARG A 85 -6.88 7.83 2.05
CA ARG A 85 -6.20 7.55 3.31
C ARG A 85 -6.50 6.15 3.81
N PHE A 86 -7.76 5.71 3.76
CA PHE A 86 -8.13 4.35 4.15
C PHE A 86 -7.36 3.32 3.33
N CYS A 87 -7.35 3.45 1.99
CA CYS A 87 -6.59 2.56 1.13
C CYS A 87 -5.09 2.54 1.49
N LEU A 88 -4.49 3.70 1.71
CA LEU A 88 -3.07 3.79 2.07
C LEU A 88 -2.79 3.20 3.48
N TYR A 89 -3.72 3.31 4.43
CA TYR A 89 -3.62 2.63 5.72
C TYR A 89 -3.64 1.11 5.57
N CYS A 90 -4.44 0.55 4.66
CA CYS A 90 -4.36 -0.87 4.32
C CYS A 90 -2.95 -1.26 3.86
N GLY A 91 -2.25 -0.38 3.14
CA GLY A 91 -0.87 -0.60 2.72
C GLY A 91 0.13 -0.65 3.87
N VAL A 92 -0.02 0.26 4.84
CA VAL A 92 0.78 0.24 6.06
C VAL A 92 0.53 -1.05 6.84
N ILE A 93 -0.72 -1.43 7.04
CA ILE A 93 -1.09 -2.66 7.76
C ILE A 93 -0.53 -3.90 7.04
N SER A 94 -0.73 -3.99 5.73
CA SER A 94 -0.20 -5.08 4.89
C SER A 94 1.32 -5.18 5.01
N SER A 95 2.03 -4.06 4.85
CA SER A 95 3.49 -4.02 4.89
C SER A 95 4.03 -4.40 6.28
N LEU A 96 3.41 -3.92 7.35
CA LEU A 96 3.81 -4.26 8.72
C LEU A 96 3.49 -5.72 9.06
N GLY A 97 2.33 -6.23 8.63
CA GLY A 97 1.93 -7.63 8.83
C GLY A 97 2.89 -8.59 8.14
N LEU A 98 3.20 -8.33 6.86
CA LEU A 98 4.18 -9.12 6.10
C LEU A 98 5.61 -8.94 6.65
N ALA A 99 5.97 -7.76 7.16
CA ALA A 99 7.29 -7.54 7.74
C ALA A 99 7.45 -8.32 9.05
N GLY A 100 6.41 -8.37 9.89
CA GLY A 100 6.39 -9.21 11.09
C GLY A 100 6.58 -10.69 10.75
N TRP A 101 5.93 -11.17 9.69
CA TRP A 101 6.11 -12.54 9.20
C TRP A 101 7.52 -12.78 8.62
N ALA A 102 8.03 -11.89 7.77
CA ALA A 102 9.38 -12.00 7.22
C ALA A 102 10.46 -11.99 8.31
N GLY A 103 10.25 -11.23 9.40
CA GLY A 103 11.12 -11.26 10.57
C GLY A 103 11.08 -12.58 11.33
N TYR A 104 9.95 -13.27 11.35
CA TYR A 104 9.82 -14.60 11.94
C TYR A 104 10.57 -15.66 11.12
N GLU A 105 10.49 -15.62 9.80
CA GLU A 105 11.19 -16.53 8.88
C GLU A 105 12.67 -16.15 8.63
N ALA A 106 13.19 -15.13 9.31
CA ALA A 106 14.54 -14.58 9.14
C ALA A 106 14.89 -14.12 7.71
N GLU A 107 13.89 -13.74 6.90
CA GLU A 107 14.07 -13.22 5.55
C GLU A 107 14.38 -11.71 5.54
N LEU A 108 15.64 -11.38 5.86
CA LEU A 108 16.13 -10.00 5.97
C LEU A 108 15.98 -9.17 4.68
N SER A 109 16.03 -9.80 3.51
CA SER A 109 15.84 -9.14 2.21
C SER A 109 14.40 -8.62 2.04
N LEU A 110 13.41 -9.41 2.48
CA LEU A 110 12.00 -9.05 2.39
C LEU A 110 11.65 -7.90 3.36
N LEU A 111 12.25 -7.91 4.55
CA LEU A 111 12.09 -6.86 5.56
C LEU A 111 12.46 -5.47 5.03
N GLY A 112 13.58 -5.35 4.30
CA GLY A 112 14.01 -4.08 3.71
C GLY A 112 13.00 -3.53 2.70
N VAL A 113 12.49 -4.40 1.82
CA VAL A 113 11.50 -4.06 0.79
C VAL A 113 10.16 -3.65 1.43
N LEU A 114 9.67 -4.41 2.42
CA LEU A 114 8.43 -4.14 3.13
C LEU A 114 8.51 -2.87 3.99
N GLY A 115 9.67 -2.58 4.59
CA GLY A 115 9.93 -1.32 5.28
C GLY A 115 9.82 -0.12 4.35
N LEU A 116 10.38 -0.22 3.14
CA LEU A 116 10.26 0.83 2.12
C LEU A 116 8.80 1.07 1.73
N PHE A 117 8.01 0.01 1.52
CA PHE A 117 6.58 0.13 1.22
C PHE A 117 5.79 0.83 2.33
N ALA A 118 6.08 0.52 3.58
CA ALA A 118 5.46 1.20 4.73
C ALA A 118 5.81 2.70 4.73
N ILE A 119 7.08 3.06 4.50
CA ILE A 119 7.53 4.46 4.46
C ILE A 119 6.83 5.23 3.33
N VAL A 120 6.77 4.66 2.12
CA VAL A 120 6.09 5.30 0.97
C VAL A 120 4.61 5.49 1.26
N SER A 121 3.95 4.48 1.83
CA SER A 121 2.53 4.57 2.21
C SER A 121 2.30 5.68 3.23
N ILE A 122 3.14 5.78 4.27
CA ILE A 122 3.07 6.85 5.28
C ILE A 122 3.32 8.23 4.65
N ALA A 123 4.29 8.35 3.74
CA ALA A 123 4.57 9.60 3.05
C ALA A 123 3.36 10.07 2.22
N LEU A 124 2.71 9.15 1.50
CA LEU A 124 1.49 9.45 0.74
C LEU A 124 0.30 9.81 1.66
N ILE A 125 0.16 9.15 2.81
CA ILE A 125 -0.89 9.50 3.81
C ILE A 125 -0.69 10.92 4.31
N LYS A 126 0.55 11.26 4.72
CA LYS A 126 0.91 12.62 5.17
C LYS A 126 0.77 13.67 4.07
N GLY A 127 1.01 13.26 2.82
CA GLY A 127 0.81 14.08 1.63
C GLY A 127 -0.63 14.25 1.18
N THR A 128 -1.55 13.41 1.67
CA THR A 128 -2.99 13.53 1.39
C THR A 128 -3.59 14.54 2.35
N PRO A 129 -4.37 15.54 1.90
CA PRO A 129 -4.91 16.59 2.76
C PRO A 129 -5.69 16.02 3.95
N ILE A 130 -5.51 16.63 5.13
CA ILE A 130 -6.31 16.32 6.31
C ILE A 130 -7.69 16.93 6.08
N PRO A 131 -8.78 16.15 6.02
CA PRO A 131 -10.10 16.74 6.00
C PRO A 131 -10.27 17.50 7.31
N SER A 132 -10.24 18.83 7.28
CA SER A 132 -10.57 19.65 8.44
C SER A 132 -12.03 19.38 8.81
N ALA A 133 -12.21 18.97 10.07
CA ALA A 133 -13.51 18.76 10.68
C ALA A 133 -14.26 20.09 10.68
N LEU A 134 -15.45 20.07 10.09
CA LEU A 134 -16.61 20.77 10.63
C LEU A 134 -17.39 19.70 11.39
#